data_AF-A0A2U3YYP0-F1
#
_entry.id   AF-A0A2U3YYP0-F1
#
_cell.length_a   1.000
_cell.length_b   1.000
_cell.length_c   1.000
_cell.angle_alpha   90.00
_cell.angle_beta   90.00
_cell.angle_gamma   90.00
#
_symmetry.space_group_name_H-M   'P 1'
#
loop_
_entity.id
_entity.type
_entity.pdbx_description
1 polymer ?
#
loop_
_entity_poly.entity_id
_entity_poly.type
_entity_poly.pdbx_seq_one_letter_code
_entity_poly.pdbx_strand_id
1 'polypeptide(L)'
;MSSVCQGLPCFSDKTNNLEAYVKWFNRLCYLVATEICMPAKKKQRAQVVEFFIDVARECFNIGNFNSLMAIISGMNMSPVSRLKKTWAKVKTAKFFILEHQMDPTGNFCNYRTALRGAAHRSLTAHSSREKIVIPFFSLLIKDIYFLNEGCANRLPNGHVNFEKFLELAKQVGEFITWKQVECPFEQDPSITHYLHTAPIFSEDGLYLASYESESPENQTEKERWKSLRSSILGKT
;
A
#
# COMPACT_ATOMS: atom_id res chain seq x y z
N MET A 1 -9.71 -27.62 24.07
CA MET A 1 -10.80 -28.28 23.32
C MET A 1 -10.26 -28.62 21.96
N SER A 2 -9.81 -29.86 21.87
CA SER A 2 -9.26 -30.49 20.68
C SER A 2 -10.41 -30.98 19.78
N SER A 3 -10.05 -31.26 18.51
CA SER A 3 -10.82 -31.97 17.48
C SER A 3 -12.08 -31.29 16.94
N VAL A 4 -12.03 -30.81 15.71
CA VAL A 4 -12.66 -31.42 14.50
C VAL A 4 -12.09 -30.66 13.29
N CYS A 5 -11.07 -31.21 12.64
CA CYS A 5 -10.62 -30.85 11.28
C CYS A 5 -9.65 -31.92 10.78
N GLN A 6 -10.11 -33.18 10.71
CA GLN A 6 -9.44 -34.23 9.94
C GLN A 6 -10.33 -34.54 8.75
N GLY A 7 -9.88 -34.23 7.54
CA GLY A 7 -10.57 -34.66 6.32
C GLY A 7 -10.61 -33.71 5.12
N LEU A 8 -9.77 -32.68 5.04
CA LEU A 8 -9.59 -31.92 3.79
C LEU A 8 -8.17 -32.13 3.27
N PRO A 9 -7.96 -32.34 1.95
CA PRO A 9 -6.63 -32.38 1.39
C PRO A 9 -5.96 -31.05 1.72
N CYS A 10 -4.74 -31.13 2.25
CA CYS A 10 -3.89 -29.98 2.51
C CYS A 10 -3.63 -29.28 1.16
N PHE A 11 -4.45 -28.29 0.81
CA PHE A 11 -4.13 -27.32 -0.23
C PHE A 11 -2.97 -26.48 0.31
N SER A 12 -1.76 -27.02 0.23
CA SER A 12 -0.51 -26.26 0.28
C SER A 12 -0.32 -25.52 -1.06
N ASP A 13 -1.37 -24.88 -1.57
CA ASP A 13 -1.26 -24.04 -2.76
C ASP A 13 -0.75 -22.67 -2.29
N LYS A 14 0.58 -22.55 -2.32
CA LYS A 14 1.28 -21.31 -1.99
C LYS A 14 0.75 -20.19 -2.87
N THR A 15 0.24 -19.13 -2.25
CA THR A 15 -0.28 -17.93 -2.93
C THR A 15 0.85 -17.00 -3.33
N ASN A 16 1.89 -17.53 -4.01
CA ASN A 16 3.16 -16.86 -4.28
C ASN A 16 3.00 -15.47 -4.92
N ASN A 17 2.04 -15.31 -5.83
CA ASN A 17 1.78 -14.02 -6.49
C ASN A 17 1.17 -12.99 -5.53
N LEU A 18 0.26 -13.41 -4.65
CA LEU A 18 -0.32 -12.55 -3.61
C LEU A 18 0.76 -12.17 -2.59
N GLU A 19 1.58 -13.13 -2.16
CA GLU A 19 2.71 -12.86 -1.28
C GLU A 19 3.71 -11.89 -1.91
N ALA A 20 4.04 -12.03 -3.19
CA ALA A 20 4.90 -11.10 -3.92
C ALA A 20 4.30 -9.69 -3.93
N TYR A 21 2.98 -9.57 -4.12
CA TYR A 21 2.28 -8.30 -4.10
C TYR A 21 2.32 -7.63 -2.72
N VAL A 22 2.11 -8.40 -1.64
CA VAL A 22 2.23 -7.91 -0.26
C VAL A 22 3.67 -7.50 0.06
N LYS A 23 4.66 -8.31 -0.35
CA LYS A 23 6.08 -7.99 -0.18
C LYS A 23 6.45 -6.69 -0.90
N TRP A 24 5.97 -6.49 -2.12
CA TRP A 24 6.19 -5.25 -2.87
C TRP A 24 5.53 -4.05 -2.20
N PHE A 25 4.26 -4.17 -1.79
CA PHE A 25 3.54 -3.11 -1.07
C PHE A 25 4.32 -2.68 0.17
N ASN A 26 4.69 -3.64 1.04
CA ASN A 26 5.44 -3.36 2.25
C ASN A 26 6.81 -2.75 1.94
N ARG A 27 7.54 -3.30 0.96
CA ARG A 27 8.83 -2.74 0.54
C ARG A 27 8.69 -1.28 0.13
N LEU A 28 7.68 -0.93 -0.66
CA LEU A 28 7.44 0.44 -1.10
C LEU A 28 7.11 1.36 0.10
N CYS A 29 6.26 0.93 1.03
CA CYS A 29 5.97 1.67 2.26
C CYS A 29 7.25 2.00 3.04
N TYR A 30 8.09 0.99 3.29
CA TYR A 30 9.32 1.14 4.05
C TYR A 30 10.40 1.91 3.28
N LEU A 31 10.45 1.80 1.95
CA LEU A 31 11.34 2.60 1.10
C LEU A 31 11.00 4.09 1.22
N VAL A 32 9.73 4.45 1.08
CA VAL A 32 9.26 5.85 1.23
C VAL A 32 9.64 6.40 2.61
N ALA A 33 9.36 5.64 3.68
CA ALA A 33 9.71 6.05 5.03
C ALA A 33 11.23 6.19 5.21
N THR A 34 12.02 5.27 4.65
CA THR A 34 13.49 5.29 4.71
C THR A 34 14.03 6.53 4.01
N GLU A 35 13.60 6.80 2.79
CA GLU A 35 14.02 7.96 2.00
C GLU A 35 13.69 9.29 2.69
N ILE A 36 12.57 9.38 3.40
CA ILE A 36 12.22 10.58 4.16
C ILE A 36 13.08 10.73 5.42
N CYS A 37 13.37 9.63 6.12
CA CYS A 37 14.15 9.65 7.37
C CYS A 37 15.67 9.74 7.16
N MET A 38 16.18 9.40 5.98
CA MET A 38 17.63 9.34 5.70
C MET A 38 18.34 10.71 5.65
N PRO A 39 17.78 11.78 5.05
CA PRO A 39 18.49 13.06 4.96
C PRO A 39 18.65 13.74 6.33
N ALA A 40 19.89 14.03 6.73
CA ALA A 40 20.18 14.74 7.97
C ALA A 40 19.61 16.17 8.00
N LYS A 41 19.57 16.86 6.85
CA LYS A 41 19.09 18.24 6.75
C LYS A 41 17.58 18.28 6.55
N LYS A 42 16.89 18.98 7.45
CA LYS A 42 15.43 19.24 7.38
C LYS A 42 14.92 19.71 6.02
N LYS A 43 15.66 20.61 5.34
CA LYS A 43 15.27 21.12 4.01
C LYS A 43 15.25 20.00 2.96
N GLN A 44 16.21 19.08 3.00
CA GLN A 44 16.28 17.95 2.08
C GLN A 44 15.15 16.95 2.36
N ARG A 45 14.88 16.64 3.63
CA ARG A 45 13.72 15.80 3.99
C ARG A 45 12.41 16.36 3.47
N ALA A 46 12.17 17.66 3.61
CA ALA A 46 10.97 18.30 3.08
C ALA A 46 10.85 18.15 1.56
N GLN A 47 11.96 18.24 0.81
CA GLN A 47 11.97 18.00 -0.64
C GLN A 47 11.62 16.54 -0.99
N VAL A 48 12.11 15.58 -0.21
CA VAL A 48 11.77 14.16 -0.42
C VAL A 48 10.28 13.90 -0.14
N VAL A 49 9.72 14.50 0.91
CA VAL A 49 8.27 14.42 1.19
C VAL A 49 7.47 15.02 0.03
N GLU A 50 7.82 16.21 -0.45
CA GLU A 50 7.14 16.85 -1.58
C GLU A 50 7.22 16.00 -2.85
N PHE A 51 8.38 15.39 -3.11
CA PHE A 51 8.56 14.45 -4.22
C PHE A 51 7.58 13.27 -4.12
N PHE A 52 7.49 12.59 -2.96
CA PHE A 52 6.57 11.47 -2.80
C PHE A 52 5.09 11.87 -2.84
N ILE A 53 4.74 13.09 -2.43
CA ILE A 53 3.39 13.63 -2.62
C ILE A 53 3.06 13.75 -4.11
N ASP A 54 3.99 14.26 -4.92
CA ASP A 54 3.78 14.37 -6.36
C ASP A 54 3.74 12.98 -7.03
N VAL A 55 4.59 12.03 -6.61
CA VAL A 55 4.52 10.62 -7.08
C VAL A 55 3.19 9.97 -6.72
N ALA A 56 2.69 10.16 -5.49
CA ALA A 56 1.40 9.65 -5.06
C ALA A 56 0.25 10.25 -5.90
N ARG A 57 0.31 11.55 -6.20
CA ARG A 57 -0.65 12.20 -7.10
C ARG A 57 -0.62 11.58 -8.49
N GLU A 58 0.56 11.32 -9.06
CA GLU A 58 0.63 10.65 -10.37
C GLU A 58 0.11 9.21 -10.32
N CYS A 59 0.34 8.48 -9.22
CA CYS A 59 -0.29 7.18 -9.00
C CYS A 59 -1.82 7.27 -9.01
N PHE A 60 -2.40 8.28 -8.36
CA PHE A 60 -3.85 8.53 -8.39
C PHE A 60 -4.34 8.83 -9.83
N ASN A 61 -3.67 9.76 -10.52
CA ASN A 61 -4.05 10.20 -11.87
C ASN A 61 -4.09 9.04 -12.87
N ILE A 62 -3.06 8.19 -12.84
CA ILE A 62 -2.92 7.04 -13.74
C ILE A 62 -3.87 5.89 -13.34
N GLY A 63 -4.36 5.85 -12.10
CA GLY A 63 -5.19 4.76 -11.59
C GLY A 63 -4.41 3.64 -10.90
N ASN A 64 -3.19 3.91 -10.44
CA ASN A 64 -2.39 3.00 -9.62
C ASN A 64 -2.66 3.22 -8.12
N PHE A 65 -3.82 2.77 -7.66
CA PHE A 65 -4.27 2.97 -6.29
C PHE A 65 -3.48 2.15 -5.28
N ASN A 66 -2.88 1.02 -5.69
CA ASN A 66 -2.06 0.23 -4.79
C ASN A 66 -0.78 0.97 -4.37
N SER A 67 -0.07 1.56 -5.33
CA SER A 67 1.17 2.28 -5.04
C SER A 67 0.88 3.61 -4.34
N LEU A 68 -0.22 4.27 -4.70
CA LEU A 68 -0.76 5.41 -3.94
C LEU A 68 -0.94 5.06 -2.46
N MET A 69 -1.64 3.97 -2.17
CA MET A 69 -1.87 3.52 -0.79
C MET A 69 -0.57 3.16 -0.06
N ALA A 70 0.38 2.52 -0.75
CA ALA A 70 1.69 2.20 -0.17
C ALA A 70 2.47 3.46 0.20
N ILE A 71 2.49 4.46 -0.68
CA ILE A 71 3.19 5.73 -0.45
C ILE A 71 2.54 6.51 0.72
N ILE A 72 1.21 6.62 0.75
CA ILE A 72 0.49 7.22 1.88
C ILE A 72 0.80 6.48 3.18
N SER A 73 0.78 5.14 3.15
CA SER A 73 1.07 4.32 4.33
C SER A 73 2.48 4.55 4.86
N GLY A 74 3.48 4.65 3.96
CA GLY A 74 4.86 4.98 4.32
C GLY A 74 5.00 6.37 4.97
N MET A 75 4.33 7.38 4.41
CA MET A 75 4.32 8.74 4.96
C MET A 75 3.60 8.84 6.32
N ASN A 76 2.60 7.98 6.55
CA ASN A 76 1.81 7.93 7.78
C ASN A 76 2.44 7.08 8.89
N MET A 77 3.53 6.36 8.60
CA MET A 77 4.30 5.67 9.64
C MET A 77 4.71 6.66 10.73
N SER A 78 4.53 6.27 11.99
CA SER A 78 4.88 7.07 13.16
C SER A 78 6.28 7.72 13.13
N PRO A 79 7.37 7.05 12.71
CA PRO A 79 8.69 7.69 12.59
C PRO A 79 8.73 8.84 11.57
N VAL A 80 7.85 8.86 10.56
CA VAL A 80 7.75 9.94 9.58
C VAL A 80 6.78 11.02 10.04
N SER A 81 5.58 10.65 10.50
CA SER A 81 4.53 11.60 10.89
C SER A 81 4.88 12.42 12.15
N ARG A 82 5.85 11.97 12.96
CA ARG A 82 6.39 12.72 14.10
C ARG A 82 7.34 13.87 13.73
N LEU A 83 7.85 13.93 12.51
CA LEU A 83 8.84 14.93 12.07
C LEU A 83 8.22 16.32 11.87
N LYS A 84 7.63 16.90 12.92
CA LYS A 84 6.79 18.12 12.85
C LYS A 84 7.53 19.30 12.23
N LYS A 85 8.83 19.45 12.49
CA LYS A 85 9.62 20.55 11.90
C LYS A 85 9.80 20.37 10.41
N THR A 86 9.94 19.13 9.93
CA THR A 86 9.97 18.80 8.50
C THR A 86 8.62 19.07 7.85
N TRP A 87 7.52 18.56 8.43
CA TRP A 87 6.16 18.76 7.91
C TRP A 87 5.74 20.24 7.84
N ALA A 88 6.20 21.08 8.77
CA ALA A 88 5.97 22.53 8.74
C ALA A 88 6.61 23.24 7.52
N LYS A 89 7.48 22.57 6.76
CA LYS A 89 8.08 23.08 5.52
C LYS A 89 7.41 22.57 4.26
N VAL A 90 6.47 21.62 4.37
CA VAL A 90 5.83 20.94 3.25
C VAL A 90 4.44 21.53 2.99
N LYS A 91 4.06 21.66 1.72
CA LYS A 91 2.68 22.02 1.35
C LYS A 91 1.75 20.81 1.47
N THR A 92 1.22 20.57 2.67
CA THR A 92 0.44 19.37 3.03
C THR A 92 -0.95 19.27 2.41
N ALA A 93 -1.50 20.36 1.83
CA ALA A 93 -2.86 20.34 1.26
C ALA A 93 -3.06 19.24 0.20
N LYS A 94 -2.07 19.04 -0.68
CA LYS A 94 -2.12 17.95 -1.68
C LYS A 94 -2.14 16.57 -1.02
N PHE A 95 -1.35 16.40 0.04
CA PHE A 95 -1.27 15.13 0.77
C PHE A 95 -2.61 14.79 1.43
N PHE A 96 -3.23 15.75 2.13
CA PHE A 96 -4.53 15.54 2.77
C PHE A 96 -5.65 15.18 1.78
N ILE A 97 -5.61 15.74 0.56
CA ILE A 97 -6.54 15.35 -0.51
C ILE A 97 -6.34 13.88 -0.88
N LEU A 98 -5.09 13.44 -1.06
CA LEU A 98 -4.78 12.05 -1.39
C LEU A 98 -5.16 11.08 -0.26
N GLU A 99 -4.92 11.46 1.00
CA GLU A 99 -5.38 10.69 2.16
C GLU A 99 -6.90 10.55 2.17
N HIS A 100 -7.62 11.65 1.92
CA HIS A 100 -9.09 11.63 1.86
C HIS A 100 -9.63 10.70 0.76
N GLN A 101 -8.93 10.60 -0.38
CA GLN A 101 -9.31 9.67 -1.45
C GLN A 101 -9.15 8.21 -1.04
N MET A 102 -8.19 7.90 -0.15
CA MET A 102 -7.89 6.54 0.32
C MET A 102 -8.42 6.24 1.72
N ASP A 103 -9.26 7.13 2.27
CA ASP A 103 -9.79 7.02 3.62
C ASP A 103 -10.66 5.76 3.80
N PRO A 104 -10.50 5.01 4.90
CA PRO A 104 -11.24 3.76 5.11
C PRO A 104 -12.73 3.95 5.48
N THR A 105 -13.16 5.17 5.80
CA THR A 105 -14.55 5.49 6.18
C THR A 105 -15.53 5.05 5.09
N GLY A 106 -16.69 4.57 5.52
CA GLY A 106 -17.72 4.07 4.60
C GLY A 106 -17.23 2.88 3.75
N ASN A 107 -16.34 2.05 4.30
CA ASN A 107 -15.68 0.94 3.58
C ASN A 107 -14.97 1.44 2.31
N PHE A 108 -14.16 2.49 2.46
CA PHE A 108 -13.39 3.11 1.37
C PHE A 108 -14.28 3.71 0.27
N CYS A 109 -15.34 4.44 0.63
CA CYS A 109 -16.34 4.95 -0.33
C CYS A 109 -15.74 5.89 -1.39
N ASN A 110 -14.79 6.75 -0.99
CA ASN A 110 -14.09 7.67 -1.89
C ASN A 110 -13.21 6.91 -2.88
N TYR A 111 -12.36 6.00 -2.38
CA TYR A 111 -11.53 5.14 -3.21
C TYR A 111 -12.38 4.33 -4.21
N ARG A 112 -13.51 3.74 -3.77
CA ARG A 112 -14.39 2.98 -4.65
C ARG A 112 -14.97 3.84 -5.77
N THR A 113 -15.28 5.10 -5.47
CA THR A 113 -15.73 6.07 -6.49
C THR A 113 -14.60 6.39 -7.48
N ALA A 114 -13.39 6.63 -6.98
CA ALA A 114 -12.21 6.85 -7.82
C ALA A 114 -11.87 5.64 -8.70
N LEU A 115 -11.96 4.42 -8.15
CA LEU A 115 -11.75 3.16 -8.87
C LEU A 115 -12.77 2.99 -10.00
N ARG A 116 -14.06 3.24 -9.75
CA ARG A 116 -15.09 3.22 -10.80
C ARG A 116 -14.80 4.24 -11.90
N GLY A 117 -14.36 5.44 -11.53
CA GLY A 117 -13.94 6.47 -12.49
C GLY A 117 -12.75 6.00 -13.34
N ALA A 118 -11.75 5.36 -12.73
CA ALA A 118 -10.60 4.80 -13.44
C ALA A 118 -10.98 3.63 -14.37
N ALA A 119 -11.87 2.74 -13.91
CA ALA A 119 -12.40 1.65 -14.73
C ALA A 119 -13.17 2.19 -15.94
N HIS A 120 -14.03 3.21 -15.74
CA HIS A 120 -14.74 3.85 -16.84
C HIS A 120 -13.79 4.52 -17.83
N ARG A 121 -12.79 5.28 -17.33
CA ARG A 121 -11.74 5.89 -18.16
C ARG A 121 -11.00 4.83 -18.98
N SER A 122 -10.70 3.67 -18.41
CA SER A 122 -10.00 2.59 -19.11
C SER A 122 -10.83 2.02 -20.26
N LEU A 123 -12.15 1.88 -20.07
CA LEU A 123 -13.09 1.40 -21.10
C LEU A 123 -13.24 2.38 -22.27
N THR A 124 -13.21 3.70 -22.00
CA THR A 124 -13.39 4.76 -23.01
C THR A 124 -12.07 5.36 -23.49
N ALA A 125 -10.94 4.76 -23.10
CA ALA A 125 -9.61 5.30 -23.35
C ALA A 125 -9.28 5.45 -24.84
N HIS A 126 -8.74 6.62 -25.20
CA HIS A 126 -8.20 6.89 -26.53
C HIS A 126 -6.68 6.68 -26.60
N SER A 127 -6.03 6.53 -25.44
CA SER A 127 -4.61 6.23 -25.31
C SER A 127 -4.36 5.03 -24.40
N SER A 128 -3.22 4.36 -24.57
CA SER A 128 -2.82 3.25 -23.69
C SER A 128 -2.61 3.70 -22.23
N ARG A 129 -2.16 4.95 -22.00
CA ARG A 129 -1.94 5.53 -20.65
C ARG A 129 -3.21 5.60 -19.81
N GLU A 130 -4.35 5.84 -20.45
CA GLU A 130 -5.63 5.97 -19.75
C GLU A 130 -6.22 4.61 -19.34
N LYS A 131 -5.71 3.51 -19.92
CA LYS A 131 -6.20 2.14 -19.66
C LYS A 131 -5.77 1.56 -18.31
N ILE A 132 -4.80 2.18 -17.64
CA ILE A 132 -4.22 1.62 -16.43
C ILE A 132 -5.21 1.70 -15.25
N VAL A 133 -5.40 0.55 -14.61
CA VAL A 133 -6.17 0.39 -13.38
C VAL A 133 -5.47 -0.65 -12.52
N ILE A 134 -4.89 -0.22 -11.39
CA ILE A 134 -4.29 -1.11 -10.41
C ILE A 134 -5.04 -0.87 -9.09
N PRO A 135 -5.94 -1.78 -8.69
CA PRO A 135 -6.76 -1.60 -7.48
C PRO A 135 -5.89 -1.71 -6.22
N PHE A 136 -6.38 -1.15 -5.11
CA PHE A 136 -5.79 -1.43 -3.81
C PHE A 136 -6.06 -2.90 -3.45
N PHE A 137 -5.04 -3.75 -3.63
CA PHE A 137 -5.23 -5.19 -3.71
C PHE A 137 -5.71 -5.80 -2.40
N SER A 138 -5.27 -5.28 -1.26
CA SER A 138 -5.75 -5.75 0.05
C SER A 138 -7.26 -5.60 0.19
N LEU A 139 -7.84 -4.52 -0.35
CA LEU A 139 -9.28 -4.30 -0.34
C LEU A 139 -10.00 -5.20 -1.35
N LEU A 140 -9.44 -5.38 -2.56
CA LEU A 140 -9.98 -6.32 -3.55
C LEU A 140 -10.06 -7.74 -2.97
N ILE A 141 -8.99 -8.22 -2.34
CA ILE A 141 -8.95 -9.55 -1.71
C ILE A 141 -9.94 -9.63 -0.54
N LYS A 142 -10.04 -8.58 0.27
CA LYS A 142 -11.02 -8.49 1.35
C LYS A 142 -12.45 -8.64 0.83
N ASP A 143 -12.79 -7.97 -0.27
CA ASP A 143 -14.12 -8.03 -0.88
C ASP A 143 -14.41 -9.42 -1.45
N ILE A 144 -13.46 -10.04 -2.17
CA ILE A 144 -13.60 -11.41 -2.69
C ILE A 144 -13.78 -12.41 -1.53
N TYR A 145 -13.01 -12.26 -0.45
CA TYR A 145 -13.12 -13.09 0.74
C TYR A 145 -14.53 -12.99 1.35
N PHE A 146 -15.02 -11.77 1.60
CA PHE A 146 -16.35 -11.61 2.20
C PHE A 146 -17.49 -12.08 1.31
N LEU A 147 -17.36 -11.91 -0.01
CA LEU A 147 -18.33 -12.47 -0.97
C LEU A 147 -18.32 -14.01 -0.93
N ASN A 148 -17.15 -14.62 -0.80
CA ASN A 148 -17.04 -16.06 -0.66
C ASN A 148 -17.63 -16.57 0.66
N GLU A 149 -17.30 -15.96 1.79
CA GLU A 149 -17.76 -16.41 3.11
C GLU A 149 -19.24 -16.07 3.36
N GLY A 150 -19.76 -15.02 2.72
CA GLY A 150 -21.13 -14.55 2.93
C GLY A 150 -22.21 -15.42 2.30
N CYS A 151 -21.87 -16.39 1.44
CA CYS A 151 -22.83 -17.22 0.71
C CYS A 151 -22.42 -18.68 0.66
N ALA A 152 -23.38 -19.60 0.83
CA ALA A 152 -23.12 -21.04 0.71
C ALA A 152 -22.81 -21.43 -0.75
N ASN A 153 -21.86 -22.37 -0.93
CA ASN A 153 -21.50 -22.92 -2.25
C ASN A 153 -22.65 -23.73 -2.89
N ARG A 154 -23.57 -24.24 -2.08
CA ARG A 154 -24.74 -24.99 -2.51
C ARG A 154 -26.00 -24.44 -1.86
N LEU A 155 -27.09 -24.48 -2.61
CA LEU A 155 -28.43 -24.17 -2.13
C LEU A 155 -28.95 -25.29 -1.20
N PRO A 156 -30.02 -25.07 -0.42
CA PRO A 156 -30.58 -26.10 0.47
C PRO A 156 -31.03 -27.38 -0.25
N ASN A 157 -31.33 -27.30 -1.55
CA ASN A 157 -31.67 -28.45 -2.40
C ASN A 157 -30.43 -29.22 -2.92
N GLY A 158 -29.22 -28.84 -2.51
CA GLY A 158 -27.96 -29.47 -2.92
C GLY A 158 -27.39 -28.98 -4.26
N HIS A 159 -28.12 -28.15 -5.02
CA HIS A 159 -27.63 -27.57 -6.28
C HIS A 159 -26.52 -26.55 -6.03
N VAL A 160 -25.65 -26.36 -7.04
CA VAL A 160 -24.61 -25.33 -7.01
C VAL A 160 -25.26 -23.94 -6.97
N ASN A 161 -24.76 -23.08 -6.10
CA ASN A 161 -25.21 -21.70 -6.02
C ASN A 161 -24.56 -20.85 -7.12
N PHE A 162 -25.11 -20.90 -8.34
CA PHE A 162 -24.58 -20.16 -9.49
C PHE A 162 -24.58 -18.64 -9.29
N GLU A 163 -25.50 -18.09 -8.50
CA GLU A 163 -25.55 -16.65 -8.21
C GLU A 163 -24.29 -16.18 -7.49
N LYS A 164 -23.87 -16.91 -6.44
CA LYS A 164 -22.60 -16.65 -5.74
C LYS A 164 -21.41 -16.69 -6.71
N PHE A 165 -21.32 -17.74 -7.51
CA PHE A 165 -20.18 -17.92 -8.42
C PHE A 165 -20.18 -16.88 -9.55
N LEU A 166 -21.35 -16.42 -10.00
CA LEU A 166 -21.46 -15.35 -10.98
C LEU A 166 -20.93 -14.01 -10.42
N GLU A 167 -21.29 -13.67 -9.18
CA GLU A 167 -20.79 -12.44 -8.55
C GLU A 167 -19.27 -12.51 -8.30
N LEU A 168 -18.76 -13.68 -7.87
CA LEU A 168 -17.30 -13.91 -7.75
C LEU A 168 -16.61 -13.77 -9.11
N ALA A 169 -17.19 -14.37 -10.16
CA ALA A 169 -16.65 -14.31 -11.51
C ALA A 169 -16.63 -12.86 -12.05
N LYS A 170 -17.63 -12.05 -11.70
CA LYS A 170 -17.65 -10.63 -12.08
C LYS A 170 -16.49 -9.85 -11.46
N GLN A 171 -16.25 -10.00 -10.15
CA GLN A 171 -15.14 -9.34 -9.45
C GLN A 171 -13.78 -9.75 -10.02
N VAL A 172 -13.58 -11.05 -10.26
CA VAL A 172 -12.33 -11.58 -10.83
C VAL A 172 -12.18 -11.20 -12.31
N GLY A 173 -13.27 -11.18 -13.07
CA GLY A 173 -13.28 -10.82 -14.49
C GLY A 173 -12.88 -9.38 -14.75
N GLU A 174 -13.34 -8.44 -13.92
CA GLU A 174 -12.89 -7.04 -13.96
C GLU A 174 -11.37 -6.95 -13.75
N PHE A 175 -10.85 -7.63 -12.72
CA PHE A 175 -9.41 -7.66 -12.46
C PHE A 175 -8.59 -8.29 -13.60
N ILE A 176 -9.08 -9.39 -14.19
CA ILE A 176 -8.42 -10.04 -15.34
C ILE A 176 -8.32 -9.06 -16.52
N THR A 177 -9.37 -8.28 -16.76
CA THR A 177 -9.38 -7.25 -17.81
C THR A 177 -8.30 -6.22 -17.58
N TRP A 178 -8.17 -5.70 -16.35
CA TRP A 178 -7.14 -4.72 -16.02
C TRP A 178 -5.71 -5.29 -16.11
N LYS A 179 -5.54 -6.56 -15.74
CA LYS A 179 -4.25 -7.26 -15.82
C LYS A 179 -3.74 -7.43 -17.26
N GLN A 180 -4.63 -7.50 -18.25
CA GLN A 180 -4.25 -7.66 -19.66
C GLN A 180 -3.76 -6.38 -20.31
N VAL A 181 -3.89 -5.23 -19.64
CA VAL A 181 -3.40 -3.94 -20.16
C VAL A 181 -1.87 -3.91 -20.12
N GLU A 182 -1.26 -3.70 -21.28
CA GLU A 182 0.18 -3.48 -21.38
C GLU A 182 0.57 -2.13 -20.77
N CYS A 183 1.65 -2.11 -19.99
CA CYS A 183 2.14 -0.89 -19.36
C CYS A 183 2.73 0.06 -20.42
N PRO A 184 2.17 1.27 -20.60
CA PRO A 184 2.59 2.20 -21.65
C PRO A 184 3.74 3.11 -21.22
N PHE A 185 4.28 2.89 -20.03
CA PHE A 185 5.38 3.67 -19.48
C PHE A 185 6.69 2.95 -19.75
N GLU A 186 7.65 3.67 -20.30
CA GLU A 186 9.00 3.14 -20.51
C GLU A 186 9.63 2.78 -19.18
N GLN A 187 10.26 1.61 -19.14
CA GLN A 187 10.98 1.16 -17.98
C GLN A 187 12.37 1.77 -17.97
N ASP A 188 12.68 2.58 -16.95
CA ASP A 188 14.05 2.97 -16.65
C ASP A 188 14.73 1.86 -15.82
N PRO A 189 15.81 1.22 -16.33
CA PRO A 189 16.48 0.13 -15.63
C PRO A 189 17.12 0.57 -14.31
N SER A 190 17.60 1.81 -14.22
CA SER A 190 18.26 2.35 -13.02
C SER A 190 17.23 2.60 -11.92
N ILE A 191 16.09 3.19 -12.25
CA ILE A 191 14.98 3.40 -11.31
C ILE A 191 14.44 2.04 -10.86
N THR A 192 14.22 1.12 -11.79
CA THR A 192 13.74 -0.23 -11.46
C THR A 192 14.69 -0.93 -10.50
N HIS A 193 16.00 -0.95 -10.83
CA HIS A 193 17.02 -1.54 -9.98
C HIS A 193 17.00 -0.92 -8.59
N TYR A 194 17.03 0.41 -8.51
CA TYR A 194 16.99 1.14 -7.24
C TYR A 194 15.75 0.78 -6.41
N LEU A 195 14.55 0.77 -7.00
CA LEU A 195 13.34 0.39 -6.27
C LEU A 195 13.41 -1.04 -5.72
N HIS A 196 14.12 -1.96 -6.37
CA HIS A 196 14.30 -3.35 -5.91
C HIS A 196 15.44 -3.56 -4.92
N THR A 197 16.52 -2.78 -5.00
CA THR A 197 17.76 -3.05 -4.25
C THR A 197 18.10 -1.99 -3.21
N ALA A 198 17.49 -0.81 -3.25
CA ALA A 198 17.73 0.24 -2.26
C ALA A 198 17.54 -0.30 -0.84
N PRO A 199 18.44 0.06 0.09
CA PRO A 199 18.34 -0.36 1.48
C PRO A 199 17.07 0.24 2.09
N ILE A 200 16.31 -0.58 2.81
CA ILE A 200 15.16 -0.14 3.59
C ILE A 200 15.47 -0.35 5.06
N PHE A 201 15.15 0.63 5.90
CA PHE A 201 15.31 0.50 7.33
C PHE A 201 14.26 -0.47 7.90
N SER A 202 14.64 -1.17 8.97
CA SER A 202 13.67 -1.83 9.83
C SER A 202 12.83 -0.79 10.57
N GLU A 203 11.75 -1.21 11.22
CA GLU A 203 10.95 -0.32 12.05
C GLU A 203 11.80 0.42 13.10
N ASP A 204 12.65 -0.32 13.83
CA ASP A 204 13.57 0.25 14.82
C ASP A 204 14.58 1.22 14.18
N GLY A 205 15.09 0.89 12.99
CA GLY A 205 15.99 1.76 12.23
C GLY A 205 15.32 3.08 11.81
N LEU A 206 14.05 3.04 11.38
CA LEU A 206 13.27 4.23 11.06
C LEU A 206 13.07 5.12 12.29
N TYR A 207 12.74 4.53 13.44
CA TYR A 207 12.60 5.30 14.68
C TYR A 207 13.92 5.93 15.13
N LEU A 208 15.02 5.19 15.05
CA LEU A 208 16.34 5.73 15.38
C LEU A 208 16.68 6.92 14.47
N ALA A 209 16.60 6.75 13.14
CA ALA A 209 16.85 7.81 12.17
C ALA A 209 15.91 9.02 12.35
N SER A 210 14.66 8.77 12.71
CA SER A 210 13.68 9.81 13.04
C SER A 210 14.10 10.63 14.26
N TYR A 211 14.53 9.99 15.36
CA TYR A 211 14.98 10.68 16.57
C TYR A 211 16.31 11.43 16.38
N GLU A 212 17.19 10.91 15.53
CA GLU A 212 18.43 11.60 15.13
C GLU A 212 18.13 12.83 14.27
N SER A 213 17.11 12.75 13.40
CA SER A 213 16.66 13.85 12.56
C SER A 213 15.92 14.94 13.32
N GLU A 214 15.06 14.57 14.28
CA GLU A 214 14.31 15.45 15.16
C GLU A 214 14.20 14.81 16.56
N SER A 215 14.83 15.44 17.55
CA SER A 215 14.95 14.89 18.90
C SER A 215 13.60 14.52 19.55
N PRO A 216 13.58 13.54 20.48
CA PRO A 216 12.39 13.18 21.24
C PRO A 216 11.69 14.37 21.91
N GLU A 217 10.36 14.46 21.77
CA GLU A 217 9.57 15.59 22.29
C GLU A 217 9.04 15.33 23.72
N ASN A 218 8.83 14.06 24.08
CA ASN A 218 8.26 13.67 25.37
C ASN A 218 9.07 12.55 26.05
N GLN A 219 8.71 12.22 27.30
CA GLN A 219 9.43 11.25 28.11
C GLN A 219 9.39 9.84 27.50
N THR A 220 8.24 9.41 26.97
CA THR A 220 8.07 8.11 26.31
C THR A 220 9.00 7.97 25.10
N GLU A 221 9.09 9.01 24.26
CA GLU A 221 10.02 9.02 23.12
C GLU A 221 11.48 9.00 23.58
N LYS A 222 11.83 9.72 24.65
CA LYS A 222 13.19 9.71 25.21
C LYS A 222 13.60 8.33 25.69
N GLU A 223 12.70 7.61 26.34
CA GLU A 223 12.91 6.24 26.81
C GLU A 223 13.06 5.26 25.63
N ARG A 224 12.17 5.35 24.65
CA ARG A 224 12.26 4.54 23.43
C ARG A 224 13.58 4.78 22.68
N TRP A 225 13.96 6.04 22.50
CA TRP A 225 15.23 6.41 21.86
C TRP A 225 16.45 5.83 22.60
N LYS A 226 16.49 5.93 23.94
CA LYS A 226 17.57 5.33 24.74
C LYS A 226 17.63 3.82 24.58
N SER A 227 16.47 3.14 24.62
CA SER A 227 16.36 1.69 24.44
C SER A 227 16.87 1.26 23.05
N LEU A 228 16.40 1.93 21.99
CA LEU A 228 16.82 1.67 20.61
C LEU A 228 18.32 1.86 20.43
N ARG A 229 18.86 2.97 20.95
CA ARG A 229 20.30 3.27 20.86
C ARG A 229 21.14 2.20 21.57
N SER A 230 20.71 1.72 22.73
CA SER A 230 21.39 0.64 23.45
C SER A 230 21.31 -0.70 22.71
N SER A 231 20.16 -1.02 22.12
CA SER A 231 19.94 -2.30 21.41
C SER A 231 20.70 -2.37 20.08
N ILE A 232 20.78 -1.26 19.35
CA ILE A 232 21.39 -1.21 18.02
C ILE A 232 22.89 -0.97 18.11
N LEU A 233 23.35 -0.04 18.94
CA LEU A 233 24.79 0.29 19.07
C LEU A 233 25.52 -0.64 20.05
N GLY A 234 24.81 -1.34 20.94
CA GLY A 234 25.40 -2.31 21.86
C GLY A 234 25.59 -3.71 21.25
N LYS A 235 25.18 -3.91 19.99
CA LYS A 235 25.36 -5.17 19.23
C LYS A 235 26.52 -5.13 18.23
N THR A 236 27.27 -4.03 18.21
CA THR A 236 28.56 -3.86 17.51
C THR A 236 29.68 -3.82 18.52
#